data_AF-A0A8C6QMK4-F1
#
_entry.id   AF-A0A8C6QMK4-F1
#
_cell.length_a   1.000
_cell.length_b   1.000
_cell.length_c   1.000
_cell.angle_alpha   90.00
_cell.angle_beta   90.00
_cell.angle_gamma   90.00
#
_symmetry.space_group_name_H-M   'P 1'
#
loop_
_entity.id
_entity.type
_entity.pdbx_description
1 polymer ?
#
loop_
_entity_poly.entity_id
_entity_poly.type
_entity_poly.pdbx_seq_one_letter_code
_entity_poly.pdbx_strand_id
1 'polypeptide(L)'
;MEQLSTANTLFALQLFQTLSENNTTGNIFISPFSISSAMAMVFLGTRGVTAAQLSKTFHFDAVEDIHSRFQNLNAEVSKRGVSYILKLANRLYGEKTYHFLPKIPELLPSGVVDNMTKLVLVNAIYFKGKWEEKFMKEDTTNAPFRLNKKDTKTVKMMFQKKKFPYGYIPELKCQVLEMPYQGKELSMVILLPDDIEDASTGLKK
;
A
#
# COMPACT_ATOMS: atom_id res chain seq x y z
N MET A 1 -1.31 -6.42 -18.09
CA MET A 1 -0.95 -5.57 -16.92
C MET A 1 -2.17 -4.83 -16.40
N GLU A 2 -3.00 -4.26 -17.27
CA GLU A 2 -4.21 -3.53 -16.88
C GLU A 2 -5.18 -4.34 -15.99
N GLN A 3 -5.53 -5.57 -16.37
CA GLN A 3 -6.40 -6.45 -15.55
C GLN A 3 -5.87 -6.62 -14.12
N LEU A 4 -4.58 -6.93 -13.96
CA LEU A 4 -3.94 -7.11 -12.65
C LEU A 4 -3.92 -5.80 -11.86
N SER A 5 -3.63 -4.68 -12.53
CA SER A 5 -3.64 -3.36 -11.89
C SER A 5 -5.03 -3.00 -11.38
N THR A 6 -6.07 -3.21 -12.19
CA THR A 6 -7.46 -2.96 -11.81
C THR A 6 -7.90 -3.86 -10.64
N ALA A 7 -7.63 -5.16 -10.72
CA ALA A 7 -7.92 -6.11 -9.64
C ALA A 7 -7.24 -5.69 -8.32
N ASN A 8 -5.95 -5.31 -8.39
CA ASN A 8 -5.20 -4.88 -7.22
C ASN A 8 -5.71 -3.53 -6.66
N THR A 9 -6.13 -2.59 -7.52
CA THR A 9 -6.74 -1.32 -7.10
C THR A 9 -8.09 -1.53 -6.42
N LEU A 10 -8.95 -2.41 -6.95
CA LEU A 10 -10.22 -2.74 -6.31
C LEU A 10 -10.01 -3.36 -4.94
N PHE A 11 -9.12 -4.36 -4.85
CA PHE A 11 -8.72 -4.96 -3.58
C PHE A 11 -8.14 -3.91 -2.62
N ALA A 12 -7.27 -3.00 -3.10
CA ALA A 12 -6.69 -1.93 -2.30
C ALA A 12 -7.73 -1.05 -1.63
N LEU A 13 -8.73 -0.61 -2.41
CA LEU A 13 -9.81 0.25 -1.92
C LEU A 13 -10.68 -0.47 -0.90
N GLN A 14 -11.06 -1.73 -1.18
CA GLN A 14 -11.84 -2.55 -0.25
C GLN A 14 -11.09 -2.79 1.06
N LEU A 15 -9.81 -3.18 0.98
CA LEU A 15 -8.97 -3.37 2.17
C LEU A 15 -8.81 -2.08 2.96
N PHE A 16 -8.58 -0.96 2.29
CA PHE A 16 -8.47 0.34 2.95
C PHE A 16 -9.76 0.73 3.67
N GLN A 17 -10.92 0.52 3.05
CA GLN A 17 -12.23 0.74 3.70
C GLN A 17 -12.38 -0.10 4.96
N THR A 18 -12.15 -1.42 4.87
CA THR A 18 -12.22 -2.34 6.02
C THR A 18 -11.28 -1.95 7.16
N LEU A 19 -10.03 -1.58 6.85
CA LEU A 19 -9.07 -1.13 7.87
C LEU A 19 -9.46 0.22 8.50
N SER A 20 -10.13 1.08 7.74
CA SER A 20 -10.56 2.41 8.17
C SER A 20 -11.85 2.41 8.98
N GLU A 21 -12.63 1.32 9.00
CA GLU A 21 -13.84 1.18 9.82
C GLU A 21 -13.49 1.13 11.31
N ASN A 22 -12.41 0.43 11.66
CA ASN A 22 -12.00 0.21 13.06
C ASN A 22 -10.90 1.18 13.53
N ASN A 23 -10.50 2.13 12.68
CA ASN A 23 -9.42 3.06 12.97
C ASN A 23 -9.79 4.48 12.51
N THR A 24 -10.41 5.25 13.42
CA THR A 24 -10.94 6.59 13.11
C THR A 24 -9.90 7.70 13.22
N THR A 25 -8.77 7.46 13.87
CA THR A 25 -7.78 8.51 14.19
C THR A 25 -6.32 8.12 13.94
N GLY A 26 -6.03 6.84 13.72
CA GLY A 26 -4.69 6.34 13.44
C GLY A 26 -4.31 6.46 11.97
N ASN A 27 -3.02 6.66 11.72
CA ASN A 27 -2.47 6.61 10.37
C ASN A 27 -2.50 5.17 9.83
N ILE A 28 -2.89 5.00 8.58
CA ILE A 28 -2.90 3.71 7.88
C ILE A 28 -1.85 3.76 6.76
N PHE A 29 -0.97 2.76 6.74
CA PHE A 29 -0.01 2.56 5.67
C PHE A 29 0.02 1.07 5.29
N ILE A 30 -0.32 0.77 4.04
CA ILE A 30 -0.42 -0.60 3.53
C ILE A 30 0.17 -0.68 2.12
N SER A 31 0.59 -1.89 1.73
CA SER A 31 0.88 -2.20 0.33
C SER A 31 -0.06 -3.29 -0.18
N PRO A 32 -1.15 -2.90 -0.85
CA PRO A 32 -2.09 -3.82 -1.45
C PRO A 32 -1.41 -4.77 -2.43
N PHE A 33 -0.48 -4.24 -3.25
CA PHE A 33 0.30 -5.05 -4.19
C PHE A 33 1.10 -6.16 -3.48
N SER A 34 1.79 -5.81 -2.40
CA SER A 34 2.60 -6.77 -1.64
C SER A 34 1.71 -7.88 -1.06
N ILE A 35 0.59 -7.50 -0.43
CA ILE A 35 -0.38 -8.45 0.15
C ILE A 35 -0.99 -9.33 -0.96
N SER A 36 -1.43 -8.74 -2.06
CA SER A 36 -2.04 -9.44 -3.19
C SER A 36 -1.06 -10.42 -3.85
N SER A 37 0.20 -10.02 -4.06
CA SER A 37 1.25 -10.92 -4.56
C SER A 37 1.52 -12.08 -3.61
N ALA A 38 1.52 -11.82 -2.30
CA ALA A 38 1.72 -12.87 -1.30
C ALA A 38 0.56 -13.87 -1.29
N MET A 39 -0.67 -13.38 -1.43
CA MET A 39 -1.88 -14.20 -1.50
C MET A 39 -2.05 -14.94 -2.82
N ALA A 40 -1.49 -14.42 -3.92
CA ALA A 40 -1.39 -15.16 -5.17
C ALA A 40 -0.50 -16.42 -5.03
N MET A 41 0.56 -16.37 -4.20
CA MET A 41 1.35 -17.57 -3.90
C MET A 41 0.55 -18.60 -3.09
N VAL A 42 -0.26 -18.15 -2.13
CA VAL A 42 -1.14 -19.03 -1.35
C VAL A 42 -2.21 -19.64 -2.26
N PHE A 43 -2.81 -18.84 -3.14
CA PHE A 43 -3.88 -19.24 -4.05
C PHE A 43 -3.51 -20.46 -4.91
N LEU A 44 -2.26 -20.58 -5.37
CA LEU A 44 -1.74 -21.76 -6.09
C LEU A 44 -2.00 -23.08 -5.37
N GLY A 45 -1.91 -23.08 -4.04
CA GLY A 45 -2.06 -24.27 -3.21
C GLY A 45 -3.51 -24.57 -2.79
N THR A 46 -4.46 -23.70 -3.14
CA THR A 46 -5.85 -23.82 -2.69
C THR A 46 -6.74 -24.53 -3.72
N ARG A 47 -7.81 -25.17 -3.25
CA ARG A 47 -8.85 -25.78 -4.10
C ARG A 47 -10.25 -25.56 -3.51
N GLY A 48 -11.27 -25.87 -4.30
CA GLY A 48 -12.67 -25.83 -3.86
C GLY A 48 -13.09 -24.45 -3.33
N VAL A 49 -13.81 -24.45 -2.20
CA VAL A 49 -14.36 -23.23 -1.59
C VAL A 49 -13.26 -22.24 -1.20
N THR A 50 -12.13 -22.71 -0.69
CA THR A 50 -11.00 -21.85 -0.31
C THR A 50 -10.44 -21.10 -1.52
N ALA A 51 -10.25 -21.79 -2.64
CA ALA A 51 -9.80 -21.14 -3.88
C ALA A 51 -10.85 -20.12 -4.36
N ALA A 52 -12.13 -20.46 -4.35
CA ALA A 52 -13.19 -19.55 -4.78
C ALA A 52 -13.23 -18.26 -3.94
N GLN A 53 -13.08 -18.37 -2.61
CA GLN A 53 -13.06 -17.22 -1.70
C GLN A 53 -11.85 -16.31 -1.93
N LEU A 54 -10.66 -16.89 -2.11
CA LEU A 54 -9.45 -16.12 -2.42
C LEU A 54 -9.56 -15.45 -3.79
N SER A 55 -10.02 -16.18 -4.80
CA SER A 55 -10.18 -15.64 -6.15
C SER A 55 -11.10 -14.43 -6.16
N LYS A 56 -12.25 -14.52 -5.48
CA LYS A 56 -13.22 -13.43 -5.39
C LYS A 56 -12.71 -12.24 -4.57
N THR A 57 -12.07 -12.48 -3.43
CA THR A 57 -11.61 -11.41 -2.52
C THR A 57 -10.49 -10.56 -3.16
N PHE A 58 -9.58 -11.21 -3.89
CA PHE A 58 -8.44 -10.54 -4.53
C PHE A 58 -8.70 -10.21 -6.01
N HIS A 59 -9.91 -10.46 -6.51
CA HIS A 59 -10.31 -10.27 -7.91
C HIS A 59 -9.40 -11.02 -8.91
N PHE A 60 -8.89 -12.19 -8.52
CA PHE A 60 -8.03 -13.02 -9.39
C PHE A 60 -8.82 -13.70 -10.52
N ASP A 61 -10.13 -13.82 -10.38
CA ASP A 61 -11.04 -14.33 -11.41
C ASP A 61 -11.10 -13.42 -12.65
N ALA A 62 -10.82 -12.12 -12.46
CA ALA A 62 -10.74 -11.15 -13.56
C ALA A 62 -9.37 -11.10 -14.27
N VAL A 63 -8.41 -11.95 -13.86
CA VAL A 63 -7.02 -11.88 -14.32
C VAL A 63 -6.54 -13.23 -14.83
N GLU A 64 -6.35 -13.31 -16.14
CA GLU A 64 -5.72 -14.48 -16.77
C GLU A 64 -4.24 -14.60 -16.38
N ASP A 65 -3.73 -15.83 -16.27
CA ASP A 65 -2.32 -16.13 -15.95
C ASP A 65 -1.77 -15.35 -14.76
N ILE A 66 -2.56 -15.26 -13.69
CA ILE A 66 -2.30 -14.44 -12.50
C ILE A 66 -0.87 -14.57 -11.96
N HIS A 67 -0.32 -15.77 -11.91
CA HIS A 67 1.04 -16.02 -11.39
C HIS A 67 2.13 -15.46 -12.29
N SER A 68 2.01 -15.66 -13.61
CA SER A 68 2.94 -15.09 -14.59
C SER A 68 2.88 -13.56 -14.56
N ARG A 69 1.69 -12.98 -14.40
CA ARG A 69 1.53 -11.52 -14.30
C ARG A 69 2.16 -10.95 -13.03
N PHE A 70 1.98 -11.60 -11.87
CA PHE A 70 2.66 -11.20 -10.65
C PHE A 70 4.18 -11.39 -10.73
N GLN A 71 4.66 -12.46 -11.37
CA GLN A 71 6.09 -12.66 -11.59
C GLN A 71 6.71 -11.53 -12.41
N ASN A 72 6.05 -11.16 -13.52
CA ASN A 72 6.49 -10.06 -14.37
C ASN A 72 6.47 -8.72 -13.62
N LEU A 73 5.38 -8.41 -12.93
CA LEU A 73 5.27 -7.17 -12.17
C LEU A 73 6.31 -7.11 -11.03
N ASN A 74 6.55 -8.21 -10.33
CA ASN A 74 7.61 -8.29 -9.31
C ASN A 74 9.00 -8.04 -9.91
N ALA A 75 9.28 -8.53 -11.12
CA ALA A 75 10.54 -8.31 -11.82
C ALA A 75 10.70 -6.84 -12.25
N GLU A 76 9.64 -6.21 -12.76
CA GLU A 76 9.62 -4.79 -13.13
C GLU A 76 9.84 -3.89 -11.92
N VAL A 77 9.13 -4.15 -10.83
CA VAL A 77 9.20 -3.37 -9.59
C VAL A 77 10.55 -3.54 -8.87
N SER A 78 11.21 -4.68 -9.05
CA SER A 78 12.53 -4.98 -8.46
C SER A 78 13.69 -4.64 -9.40
N LYS A 79 13.42 -3.94 -10.52
CA LYS A 79 14.42 -3.63 -11.53
C LYS A 79 15.55 -2.76 -10.95
N ARG A 80 16.79 -3.12 -11.27
CA ARG A 80 17.97 -2.34 -10.89
C ARG A 80 18.12 -1.11 -11.81
N GLY A 81 18.74 -0.05 -11.30
CA GLY A 81 19.04 1.15 -12.08
C GLY A 81 17.94 2.21 -12.10
N VAL A 82 16.82 1.97 -11.41
CA VAL A 82 15.78 2.98 -11.17
C VAL A 82 16.20 3.94 -10.05
N SER A 83 15.62 5.14 -10.02
CA SER A 83 15.99 6.23 -9.11
C SER A 83 15.50 6.05 -7.66
N TYR A 84 14.65 5.04 -7.42
CA TYR A 84 13.99 4.74 -6.16
C TYR A 84 14.48 3.41 -5.58
N ILE A 85 14.29 3.25 -4.27
CA ILE A 85 14.49 1.97 -3.59
C ILE A 85 13.10 1.42 -3.27
N LEU A 86 12.77 0.28 -3.85
CA LEU A 86 11.59 -0.49 -3.49
C LEU A 86 12.05 -1.91 -3.19
N LYS A 87 11.83 -2.35 -1.95
CA LYS A 87 12.13 -3.71 -1.49
C LYS A 87 10.83 -4.37 -1.05
N LEU A 88 10.56 -5.53 -1.61
CA LEU A 88 9.44 -6.39 -1.26
C LEU A 88 9.99 -7.67 -0.65
N ALA A 89 9.43 -8.09 0.47
CA ALA A 89 9.77 -9.34 1.12
C ALA A 89 8.48 -10.09 1.47
N ASN A 90 8.15 -11.06 0.63
CA ASN A 90 7.02 -11.96 0.82
C ASN A 90 7.57 -13.34 1.17
N ARG A 91 7.16 -13.89 2.30
CA ARG A 91 7.64 -15.22 2.73
C ARG A 91 6.60 -16.04 3.46
N LEU A 92 6.46 -17.28 3.00
CA LEU A 92 5.67 -18.31 3.67
C LEU A 92 6.57 -19.15 4.57
N TYR A 93 6.13 -19.38 5.81
CA TYR A 93 6.77 -20.19 6.82
C TYR A 93 5.83 -21.31 7.23
N GLY A 94 6.26 -22.57 7.14
CA GLY A 94 5.50 -23.72 7.63
C GLY A 94 6.11 -24.33 8.89
N GLU A 95 5.32 -25.11 9.62
CA GLU A 95 5.79 -26.02 10.65
C GLU A 95 6.85 -26.99 10.06
N LYS A 96 7.92 -27.27 10.83
CA LYS A 96 9.09 -28.06 10.38
C LYS A 96 8.77 -29.47 9.88
N THR A 97 7.60 -30.01 10.20
CA THR A 97 7.11 -31.31 9.70
C THR A 97 6.81 -31.27 8.19
N TYR A 98 6.74 -30.07 7.60
CA TYR A 98 6.68 -29.83 6.15
C TYR A 98 7.99 -29.22 5.64
N HIS A 99 8.46 -29.64 4.47
CA HIS A 99 9.77 -29.23 3.92
C HIS A 99 9.71 -27.81 3.31
N PHE A 100 10.37 -26.82 3.93
CA PHE A 100 10.48 -25.44 3.41
C PHE A 100 11.85 -24.78 3.68
N LEU A 101 12.24 -23.83 2.81
CA LEU A 101 13.55 -23.15 2.72
C LEU A 101 13.79 -22.04 3.82
N PRO A 102 15.05 -21.58 4.08
CA PRO A 102 15.51 -21.07 5.40
C PRO A 102 15.31 -19.56 5.71
N LYS A 103 14.79 -19.26 6.93
CA LYS A 103 14.35 -18.01 7.65
C LYS A 103 14.72 -16.58 7.16
N ILE A 104 13.79 -15.61 7.31
CA ILE A 104 14.05 -14.15 7.43
C ILE A 104 14.02 -13.78 8.93
N PRO A 105 14.79 -12.77 9.39
CA PRO A 105 14.74 -12.23 10.76
C PRO A 105 13.33 -11.77 11.20
N GLU A 106 13.16 -11.69 12.53
CA GLU A 106 11.89 -11.52 13.26
C GLU A 106 11.06 -10.31 12.81
N LEU A 107 9.94 -10.60 12.12
CA LEU A 107 8.90 -9.64 11.72
C LEU A 107 7.62 -9.80 12.56
N LEU A 108 7.57 -10.79 13.44
CA LEU A 108 6.38 -11.16 14.22
C LEU A 108 6.61 -10.80 15.69
N PRO A 109 5.68 -10.06 16.33
CA PRO A 109 5.72 -9.84 17.77
C PRO A 109 5.65 -11.16 18.56
N SER A 110 6.26 -11.17 19.74
CA SER A 110 6.17 -12.30 20.68
C SER A 110 4.70 -12.62 21.03
N GLY A 111 4.31 -13.88 20.94
CA GLY A 111 2.96 -14.35 21.27
C GLY A 111 1.98 -14.41 20.10
N VAL A 112 2.35 -13.97 18.90
CA VAL A 112 1.52 -14.09 17.68
C VAL A 112 1.59 -15.49 17.07
N VAL A 113 2.66 -16.23 17.34
CA VAL A 113 2.90 -17.60 16.87
C VAL A 113 3.04 -18.51 18.09
N ASP A 114 2.37 -19.66 18.04
CA ASP A 114 2.34 -20.66 19.09
C ASP A 114 2.58 -22.08 18.53
N ASN A 115 2.49 -23.09 19.40
CA ASN A 115 2.69 -24.50 19.03
C ASN A 115 1.56 -25.07 18.15
N MET A 116 0.45 -24.36 18.01
CA MET A 116 -0.66 -24.72 17.11
C MET A 116 -0.50 -24.09 15.72
N THR A 117 0.40 -23.12 15.57
CA THR A 117 0.61 -22.39 14.31
C THR A 117 1.30 -23.27 13.27
N LYS A 118 0.57 -23.63 12.21
CA LYS A 118 1.06 -24.52 11.15
C LYS A 118 1.68 -23.80 9.95
N LEU A 119 1.23 -22.58 9.68
CA LEU A 119 1.65 -21.79 8.54
C LEU A 119 1.55 -20.29 8.86
N VAL A 120 2.55 -19.50 8.45
CA VAL A 120 2.57 -18.04 8.59
C VAL A 120 3.03 -17.42 7.28
N LEU A 121 2.26 -16.46 6.77
CA LEU A 121 2.66 -15.61 5.66
C LEU A 121 3.12 -14.26 6.21
N VAL A 122 4.35 -13.87 5.88
CA VAL A 122 4.94 -12.59 6.29
C VAL A 122 5.15 -11.71 5.06
N ASN A 123 4.71 -10.47 5.17
CA ASN A 123 4.78 -9.45 4.13
C ASN A 123 5.50 -8.21 4.67
N ALA A 124 6.54 -7.73 3.97
CA ALA A 124 7.18 -6.47 4.29
C ALA A 124 7.50 -5.68 3.03
N ILE A 125 7.25 -4.38 3.06
CA ILE A 125 7.58 -3.44 2.01
C ILE A 125 8.42 -2.30 2.58
N TYR A 126 9.46 -1.91 1.84
CA TYR A 126 10.21 -0.69 2.09
C TYR A 126 10.27 0.13 0.82
N PHE A 127 9.81 1.37 0.91
CA PHE A 127 9.87 2.33 -0.19
C PHE A 127 10.65 3.58 0.22
N LYS A 128 11.56 4.01 -0.65
CA LYS A 128 12.28 5.27 -0.56
C LYS A 128 12.52 5.83 -1.96
N GLY A 129 11.71 6.79 -2.35
CA GLY A 129 11.89 7.58 -3.57
C GLY A 129 12.61 8.90 -3.30
N LYS A 130 13.21 9.48 -4.35
CA LYS A 130 13.65 10.89 -4.37
C LYS A 130 12.67 11.68 -5.19
N TRP A 131 12.19 12.82 -4.71
CA TRP A 131 11.33 13.69 -5.52
C TRP A 131 12.02 14.12 -6.81
N GLU A 132 11.26 14.20 -7.91
CA GLU A 132 11.71 14.87 -9.13
C GLU A 132 12.02 16.34 -8.83
N GLU A 133 11.05 17.03 -8.22
CA GLU A 133 11.19 18.41 -7.72
C GLU A 133 11.31 18.39 -6.19
N LYS A 134 12.54 18.57 -5.70
CA LYS A 134 12.85 18.49 -4.26
C LYS A 134 12.38 19.72 -3.50
N PHE A 135 11.88 19.47 -2.29
CA PHE A 135 11.73 20.52 -1.28
C PHE A 135 13.10 20.99 -0.79
N MET A 136 13.29 22.31 -0.75
CA MET A 136 14.45 22.91 -0.10
C MET A 136 14.27 22.81 1.42
N LYS A 137 15.33 22.46 2.15
CA LYS A 137 15.22 22.25 3.61
C LYS A 137 14.95 23.57 4.33
N GLU A 138 15.44 24.65 3.77
CA GLU A 138 15.36 26.02 4.28
C GLU A 138 13.90 26.54 4.24
N ASP A 139 13.11 26.04 3.29
CA ASP A 139 11.68 26.36 3.15
C ASP A 139 10.79 25.51 4.09
N THR A 140 11.38 24.62 4.89
CA THR A 140 10.63 23.81 5.87
C THR A 140 10.47 24.57 7.18
N THR A 141 9.23 24.89 7.54
CA THR A 141 8.92 25.69 8.73
C THR A 141 7.99 24.94 9.69
N ASN A 142 7.87 25.41 10.93
CA ASN A 142 6.86 24.92 11.84
C ASN A 142 5.50 25.51 11.42
N ALA A 143 4.50 24.67 11.18
CA ALA A 143 3.15 25.12 10.84
C ALA A 143 2.08 24.32 11.60
N PRO A 144 0.90 24.90 11.86
CA PRO A 144 -0.22 24.18 12.43
C PRO A 144 -0.78 23.15 11.43
N PHE A 145 -1.06 21.94 11.91
CA PHE A 145 -1.76 20.87 11.20
C PHE A 145 -3.03 20.50 11.96
N ARG A 146 -4.19 20.63 11.30
CA ARG A 146 -5.49 20.31 11.89
C ARG A 146 -5.67 18.78 11.92
N LEU A 147 -5.77 18.22 13.12
CA LEU A 147 -6.06 16.78 13.30
C LEU A 147 -7.56 16.51 13.17
N ASN A 148 -8.37 17.47 13.61
CA ASN A 148 -9.83 17.50 13.48
C ASN A 148 -10.31 18.97 13.57
N LYS A 149 -11.62 19.21 13.72
CA LYS A 149 -12.17 20.57 13.83
C LYS A 149 -11.74 21.33 15.08
N LYS A 150 -11.29 20.64 16.13
CA LYS A 150 -10.95 21.21 17.45
C LYS A 150 -9.45 21.20 17.71
N ASP A 151 -8.77 20.11 17.34
CA ASP A 151 -7.38 19.86 17.69
C ASP A 151 -6.43 20.23 16.55
N THR A 152 -5.37 20.95 16.91
CA THR A 152 -4.29 21.34 16.01
C THR A 152 -2.96 20.99 16.64
N LYS A 153 -2.02 20.51 15.83
CA LYS A 153 -0.66 20.18 16.26
C LYS A 153 0.36 20.87 15.36
N THR A 154 1.43 21.38 15.95
CA THR A 154 2.56 21.92 15.17
C THR A 154 3.35 20.80 14.52
N VAL A 155 3.59 20.90 13.22
CA VAL A 155 4.40 19.96 12.43
C VAL A 155 5.47 20.70 11.63
N LYS A 156 6.49 19.97 11.17
CA LYS A 156 7.44 20.48 10.17
C LYS A 156 6.77 20.40 8.79
N MET A 157 6.34 21.54 8.26
CA MET A 157 5.69 21.65 6.97
C MET A 157 6.71 22.03 5.90
N MET A 158 6.85 21.16 4.89
CA MET A 158 7.69 21.45 3.72
C MET A 158 6.94 22.36 2.76
N PHE A 159 7.65 23.25 2.05
CA PHE A 159 7.06 24.15 1.07
C PHE A 159 7.88 24.19 -0.23
N GLN A 160 7.18 24.27 -1.36
CA GLN A 160 7.79 24.58 -2.66
C GLN A 160 6.73 25.15 -3.61
N LYS A 161 7.16 25.83 -4.67
CA LYS A 161 6.30 26.33 -5.74
C LYS A 161 6.82 25.89 -7.10
N LYS A 162 6.14 24.92 -7.72
CA LYS A 162 6.48 24.35 -9.03
C LYS A 162 5.20 24.01 -9.80
N LYS A 163 5.35 23.62 -11.08
CA LYS A 163 4.25 23.08 -11.88
C LYS A 163 4.09 21.59 -11.58
N PHE A 164 2.90 21.21 -11.14
CA PHE A 164 2.54 19.81 -10.87
C PHE A 164 1.23 19.47 -11.59
N PRO A 165 1.00 18.20 -11.95
CA PRO A 165 -0.33 17.73 -12.30
C PRO A 165 -1.24 17.91 -11.08
N TYR A 166 -2.34 18.63 -11.31
CA TYR A 166 -3.31 18.99 -10.28
C TYR A 166 -4.71 18.88 -10.87
N GLY A 167 -5.66 18.40 -10.08
CA GLY A 167 -7.06 18.30 -10.43
C GLY A 167 -7.96 18.58 -9.23
N TYR A 168 -9.24 18.76 -9.50
CA TYR A 168 -10.28 18.85 -8.50
C TYR A 168 -11.42 17.91 -8.89
N ILE A 169 -11.94 17.15 -7.93
CA ILE A 169 -13.06 16.23 -8.11
C ILE A 169 -14.28 16.84 -7.41
N PRO A 170 -15.21 17.48 -8.15
CA PRO A 170 -16.36 18.17 -7.56
C PRO A 170 -17.27 17.25 -6.74
N GLU A 171 -17.46 16.01 -7.18
CA GLU A 171 -18.34 15.03 -6.53
C GLU A 171 -17.84 14.66 -5.13
N LEU A 172 -16.52 14.68 -4.95
CA LEU A 172 -15.85 14.36 -3.67
C LEU A 172 -15.45 15.62 -2.88
N LYS A 173 -15.58 16.82 -3.46
CA LYS A 173 -15.04 18.08 -2.92
C LYS A 173 -13.57 17.92 -2.52
N CYS A 174 -12.77 17.43 -3.46
CA CYS A 174 -11.42 16.96 -3.18
C CYS A 174 -10.42 17.48 -4.22
N GLN A 175 -9.31 18.03 -3.74
CA GLN A 175 -8.14 18.37 -4.52
C GLN A 175 -7.26 17.13 -4.72
N VAL A 176 -6.72 16.97 -5.92
CA VAL A 176 -5.80 15.89 -6.26
C VAL A 176 -4.49 16.50 -6.75
N LEU A 177 -3.38 16.11 -6.12
CA LEU A 177 -2.03 16.53 -6.49
C LEU A 177 -1.19 15.30 -6.79
N GLU A 178 -0.55 15.27 -7.97
CA GLU A 178 0.44 14.26 -8.30
C GLU A 178 1.86 14.82 -8.12
N MET A 179 2.68 14.12 -7.34
CA MET A 179 4.08 14.45 -7.10
C MET A 179 4.99 13.35 -7.65
N PRO A 180 5.63 13.55 -8.81
CA PRO A 180 6.51 12.55 -9.39
C PRO A 180 7.81 12.39 -8.58
N TYR A 181 8.25 11.14 -8.47
CA TYR A 181 9.62 10.82 -8.07
C TYR A 181 10.57 10.93 -9.26
N GLN A 182 11.87 10.99 -8.97
CA GLN A 182 12.94 11.14 -9.92
C GLN A 182 12.80 10.12 -11.05
N GLY A 183 12.94 10.53 -12.31
CA GLY A 183 12.80 9.61 -13.46
C GLY A 183 11.35 9.28 -13.83
N LYS A 184 10.36 9.78 -13.08
CA LYS A 184 8.93 9.82 -13.45
C LYS A 184 8.26 8.46 -13.70
N GLU A 185 8.89 7.37 -13.27
CA GLU A 185 8.28 6.03 -13.30
C GLU A 185 7.27 5.82 -12.16
N LEU A 186 7.43 6.54 -11.04
CA LEU A 186 6.53 6.50 -9.90
C LEU A 186 6.14 7.91 -9.48
N SER A 187 4.93 8.05 -8.95
CA SER A 187 4.43 9.29 -8.35
C SER A 187 3.68 9.00 -7.05
N MET A 188 3.63 10.02 -6.18
CA MET A 188 2.71 10.05 -5.05
C MET A 188 1.49 10.87 -5.44
N VAL A 189 0.30 10.28 -5.34
CA VAL A 189 -0.96 10.99 -5.52
C VAL A 189 -1.53 11.33 -4.15
N ILE A 190 -1.80 12.61 -3.92
CA ILE A 190 -2.37 13.14 -2.68
C ILE A 190 -3.80 13.57 -2.98
N LEU A 191 -4.75 12.98 -2.26
CA LEU A 191 -6.15 13.38 -2.27
C LEU A 191 -6.44 14.14 -0.98
N LEU A 192 -6.80 15.42 -1.10
CA LEU A 192 -7.07 16.31 0.01
C LEU A 192 -8.49 16.87 -0.11
N PRO A 193 -9.42 16.47 0.77
CA PRO A 193 -10.75 17.09 0.84
C PRO A 193 -10.69 18.56 1.22
N ASP A 194 -11.69 19.32 0.80
CA ASP A 194 -11.77 20.77 1.07
C ASP A 194 -11.83 21.11 2.57
N ASP A 195 -12.41 20.23 3.39
CA ASP A 195 -12.43 20.38 4.85
C ASP A 195 -12.52 19.02 5.57
N ILE A 196 -12.20 19.04 6.87
CA ILE A 196 -12.21 17.86 7.74
C ILE A 196 -13.62 17.63 8.30
N GLU A 197 -14.08 16.38 8.30
CA GLU A 197 -15.34 15.97 8.94
C GLU A 197 -15.07 15.46 10.37
N ASP A 198 -16.03 15.63 11.29
CA ASP A 198 -15.82 15.41 12.74
C ASP A 198 -15.48 13.96 13.13
N ALA A 199 -15.75 12.99 12.24
CA ALA A 199 -15.53 11.55 12.46
C ALA A 199 -14.88 10.83 11.26
N SER A 200 -14.45 11.57 10.24
CA SER A 200 -13.92 11.00 9.01
C SER A 200 -12.91 11.94 8.36
N THR A 201 -12.02 11.38 7.54
CA THR A 201 -11.07 12.16 6.74
C THR A 201 -11.73 13.02 5.66
N GLY A 202 -13.06 12.97 5.49
CA GLY A 202 -13.82 13.65 4.44
C GLY A 202 -13.91 12.87 3.11
N LEU A 203 -13.18 11.75 2.99
CA LEU A 203 -13.14 10.89 1.79
C LEU A 203 -14.14 9.71 1.83
N LYS A 204 -14.85 9.52 2.94
CA LYS A 204 -15.85 8.45 3.10
C LYS A 204 -17.21 8.96 2.61
N LYS A 205 -17.43 8.98 1.29
CA LYS A 205 -18.74 9.29 0.68
C LYS A 205 -19.12 8.23 -0.35
#